data_AF-A0A2E9MLQ3-F1
#
_entry.id   AF-A0A2E9MLQ3-F1
#
_cell.length_a   1.000
_cell.length_b   1.000
_cell.length_c   1.000
_cell.angle_alpha   90.00
_cell.angle_beta   90.00
_cell.angle_gamma   90.00
#
_symmetry.space_group_name_H-M   'P 1'
#
loop_
_entity.id
_entity.type
_entity.pdbx_description
1 polymer ?
#
loop_
_entity_poly.entity_id
_entity_poly.type
_entity_poly.pdbx_seq_one_letter_code
_entity_poly.pdbx_strand_id
1 'polypeptide(L)'
;MALGAIGAAVCLAGQEYDESLFGLDPAALPAPTTGRTPANTIVVASQVGTVAAADGPVGWLGELQVSGWKKMDEIESFDAADLYVKINGRAEQYLAYDVVGLDCTSFTNTDGDFIDVFLYEMGTPSHAFGIYAVELDREAPSVDRGRGSYRSGASLFFWQGGGFYVQILASTLQAPLADAANQIADALSARIPDRGTAVGGMVRDAVQKLA
;
A
#
# COMPACT_ATOMS: atom_id res chain seq x y z
N MET A 1 -27.71 19.44 29.96
CA MET A 1 -27.97 18.04 30.33
C MET A 1 -26.92 17.21 29.62
N ALA A 2 -25.85 16.81 30.33
CA ALA A 2 -24.70 16.10 29.80
C ALA A 2 -24.66 14.69 30.42
N LEU A 3 -24.49 13.66 29.59
CA LEU A 3 -24.14 12.26 29.89
C LEU A 3 -23.41 11.77 28.62
N GLY A 4 -22.26 11.11 28.61
CA GLY A 4 -21.43 10.52 29.64
C GLY A 4 -20.61 9.41 28.96
N ALA A 5 -19.32 9.67 28.72
CA ALA A 5 -18.37 8.67 28.21
C ALA A 5 -17.99 7.71 29.34
N ILE A 6 -17.85 6.41 29.04
CA ILE A 6 -17.23 5.43 29.94
C ILE A 6 -16.16 4.69 29.14
N GLY A 7 -14.92 5.19 29.25
CA GLY A 7 -13.72 4.40 29.03
C GLY A 7 -13.30 3.82 30.38
N ALA A 8 -13.26 2.50 30.50
CA ALA A 8 -12.68 1.83 31.66
C ALA A 8 -11.25 1.39 31.29
N ALA A 9 -10.26 2.11 31.82
CA ALA A 9 -8.89 1.65 31.86
C ALA A 9 -8.73 0.72 33.07
N VAL A 10 -8.35 -0.54 32.82
CA VAL A 10 -7.90 -1.47 33.86
C VAL A 10 -6.38 -1.43 33.87
N CYS A 11 -5.81 -0.76 34.87
CA CYS A 11 -4.40 -0.89 35.23
C CYS A 11 -4.26 -2.05 36.22
N LEU A 12 -3.70 -3.18 35.77
CA LEU A 12 -3.18 -4.21 36.67
C LEU A 12 -1.69 -3.93 36.90
N ALA A 13 -1.37 -3.42 38.08
CA ALA A 13 0.00 -3.33 38.58
C ALA A 13 0.32 -4.57 39.42
N GLY A 14 1.51 -5.15 39.19
CA GLY A 14 2.20 -6.00 40.19
C GLY A 14 2.10 -7.51 40.00
N GLN A 15 2.66 -8.05 38.92
CA GLN A 15 3.09 -9.46 38.90
C GLN A 15 4.60 -9.47 38.67
N GLU A 16 5.37 -9.73 39.72
CA GLU A 16 6.79 -10.04 39.60
C GLU A 16 6.93 -11.39 38.88
N TYR A 17 7.67 -11.37 37.78
CA TYR A 17 7.93 -12.55 36.95
C TYR A 17 8.91 -13.46 37.68
N ASP A 18 8.45 -14.63 38.12
CA ASP A 18 9.29 -15.67 38.71
C ASP A 18 9.75 -16.65 37.63
N GLU A 19 11.02 -16.53 37.24
CA GLU A 19 11.67 -17.35 36.21
C GLU A 19 11.82 -18.83 36.60
N SER A 20 11.71 -19.17 37.88
CA SER A 20 11.90 -20.54 38.36
C SER A 20 10.76 -21.49 37.97
N LEU A 21 9.60 -20.96 37.59
CA LEU A 21 8.46 -21.71 37.07
C LEU A 21 8.67 -22.25 35.64
N PHE A 22 9.67 -21.73 34.92
CA PHE A 22 9.93 -22.06 33.51
C PHE A 22 11.28 -22.78 33.31
N GLY A 23 11.92 -23.23 34.39
CA GLY A 23 13.13 -24.04 34.30
C GLY A 23 12.86 -25.34 33.54
N LEU A 24 13.36 -25.43 32.32
CA LEU A 24 13.33 -26.66 31.53
C LEU A 24 14.27 -27.67 32.17
N ASP A 25 13.76 -28.84 32.59
CA ASP A 25 14.58 -29.95 33.07
C ASP A 25 15.47 -30.45 31.90
N PRO A 26 16.80 -30.26 31.96
CA PRO A 26 17.69 -30.69 30.88
C PRO A 26 17.74 -32.22 30.75
N ALA A 27 17.29 -32.98 31.76
CA ALA A 27 17.17 -34.44 31.69
C ALA A 27 15.89 -34.89 30.95
N ALA A 28 14.92 -34.01 30.75
CA ALA A 28 13.70 -34.29 29.97
C ALA A 28 13.92 -34.15 28.46
N LEU A 29 15.09 -33.68 28.00
CA LEU A 29 15.45 -33.63 26.59
C LEU A 29 15.96 -35.00 26.14
N PRO A 30 15.21 -35.77 25.33
CA PRO A 30 15.73 -37.00 24.75
C PRO A 30 16.91 -36.66 23.83
N ALA A 31 17.98 -37.46 23.92
CA ALA A 31 19.17 -37.30 23.07
C ALA A 31 18.78 -37.28 21.57
N PRO A 32 19.44 -36.47 20.73
CA PRO A 32 19.11 -36.39 19.32
C PRO A 32 19.38 -37.74 18.64
N THR A 33 18.32 -38.40 18.19
CA THR A 33 18.42 -39.54 17.27
C THR A 33 19.02 -39.04 15.96
N THR A 34 20.31 -39.28 15.75
CA THR A 34 21.00 -39.06 14.47
C THR A 34 20.37 -39.98 13.43
N GLY A 35 19.52 -39.44 12.55
CA GLY A 35 18.98 -40.25 11.44
C GLY A 35 17.67 -39.79 10.80
N ARG A 36 17.20 -38.56 10.99
CA ARG A 36 16.06 -38.03 10.22
C ARG A 36 16.38 -36.64 9.70
N THR A 37 16.62 -36.53 8.39
CA THR A 37 16.63 -35.27 7.66
C THR A 37 15.24 -34.62 7.83
N PRO A 38 15.10 -33.45 8.48
CA PRO A 38 13.84 -32.74 8.47
C PRO A 38 13.62 -32.14 7.07
N ALA A 39 12.59 -32.60 6.38
CA ALA A 39 12.21 -32.13 5.04
C ALA A 39 11.51 -30.76 5.04
N ASN A 40 11.35 -30.10 6.19
CA ASN A 40 10.57 -28.87 6.32
C ASN A 40 11.36 -27.74 7.02
N THR A 41 12.57 -27.45 6.54
CA THR A 41 13.14 -26.12 6.79
C THR A 41 12.43 -25.15 5.87
N ILE A 42 11.48 -24.38 6.41
CA ILE A 42 11.02 -23.16 5.75
C ILE A 42 12.19 -22.18 5.84
N VAL A 43 12.99 -22.15 4.77
CA VAL A 43 13.93 -21.07 4.55
C VAL A 43 13.04 -19.88 4.18
N VAL A 44 12.86 -18.92 5.11
CA VAL A 44 12.39 -17.59 4.73
C VAL A 44 13.55 -16.96 3.96
N ALA A 45 13.62 -17.28 2.66
CA ALA A 45 14.40 -16.49 1.75
C ALA A 45 13.63 -15.17 1.63
N SER A 46 14.08 -14.14 2.36
CA SER A 46 13.81 -12.76 1.97
C SER A 46 14.41 -12.60 0.59
N GLN A 47 13.62 -12.90 -0.44
CA GLN A 47 13.97 -12.59 -1.81
C GLN A 47 13.77 -11.08 -1.96
N VAL A 48 14.78 -10.32 -1.57
CA VAL A 48 14.96 -8.96 -2.08
C VAL A 48 15.25 -9.13 -3.57
N GLY A 49 14.19 -9.09 -4.36
CA GLY A 49 14.25 -9.21 -5.81
C GLY A 49 14.78 -7.92 -6.41
N THR A 50 16.09 -7.72 -6.45
CA THR A 50 16.67 -6.79 -7.42
C THR A 50 16.55 -7.38 -8.81
N VAL A 51 15.56 -6.95 -9.57
CA VAL A 51 15.54 -7.10 -11.03
C VAL A 51 15.21 -5.76 -11.69
N ALA A 52 16.26 -5.15 -12.23
CA ALA A 52 16.17 -3.99 -13.09
C ALA A 52 15.45 -4.36 -14.40
N ALA A 53 14.26 -3.78 -14.58
CA ALA A 53 13.75 -3.36 -15.89
C ALA A 53 13.25 -1.92 -15.71
N ALA A 54 13.84 -0.97 -16.46
CA ALA A 54 13.43 0.44 -16.41
C ALA A 54 11.97 0.64 -16.88
N ASP A 55 11.40 -0.34 -17.59
CA ASP A 55 10.06 -0.30 -18.17
C ASP A 55 8.99 -1.08 -17.36
N GLY A 56 9.08 -1.06 -16.02
CA GLY A 56 8.11 -1.73 -15.16
C GLY A 56 7.81 -0.97 -13.85
N PRO A 57 6.84 -1.45 -13.04
CA PRO A 57 6.38 -0.80 -11.82
C PRO A 57 7.50 -0.34 -10.87
N VAL A 58 8.43 -1.25 -10.54
CA VAL A 58 9.62 -0.95 -9.72
C VAL A 58 10.52 0.08 -10.39
N GLY A 59 10.74 -0.01 -11.70
CA GLY A 59 11.52 0.98 -12.47
C GLY A 59 10.90 2.37 -12.40
N TRP A 60 9.58 2.48 -12.57
CA TRP A 60 8.85 3.74 -12.51
C TRP A 60 8.97 4.41 -11.14
N LEU A 61 8.83 3.62 -10.07
CA LEU A 61 9.05 4.10 -8.70
C LEU A 61 10.51 4.47 -8.45
N GLY A 62 11.46 3.73 -9.02
CA GLY A 62 12.90 3.96 -8.89
C GLY A 62 13.33 5.33 -9.43
N GLU A 63 12.75 5.73 -10.57
CA GLU A 63 13.03 6.99 -11.23
C GLU A 63 12.33 8.21 -10.64
N LEU A 64 11.39 8.04 -9.70
CA LEU A 64 10.69 9.16 -9.08
C LEU A 64 11.66 10.11 -8.39
N GLN A 65 11.56 11.39 -8.76
CA GLN A 65 12.25 12.52 -8.16
C GLN A 65 11.21 13.55 -7.72
N VAL A 66 11.31 14.01 -6.48
CA VAL A 66 10.36 14.98 -5.90
C VAL A 66 11.16 16.10 -5.27
N SER A 67 10.90 17.33 -5.69
CA SER A 67 11.71 18.48 -5.28
C SER A 67 11.58 18.76 -3.79
N GLY A 68 12.69 18.75 -3.04
CA GLY A 68 12.69 18.96 -1.59
C GLY A 68 12.44 17.70 -0.76
N TRP A 69 12.32 16.53 -1.40
CA TRP A 69 12.06 15.25 -0.74
C TRP A 69 13.15 14.24 -1.05
N LYS A 70 13.53 13.46 -0.05
CA LYS A 70 14.49 12.37 -0.15
C LYS A 70 13.73 11.04 -0.09
N LYS A 71 14.00 10.13 -1.02
CA LYS A 71 13.51 8.75 -0.96
C LYS A 71 14.16 8.03 0.23
N MET A 72 13.36 7.38 1.08
CA MET A 72 13.80 6.82 2.35
C MET A 72 14.57 5.50 2.17
N ASP A 73 14.02 4.56 1.41
CA ASP A 73 14.52 3.17 1.34
C ASP A 73 14.44 2.57 -0.09
N GLU A 74 14.81 1.29 -0.18
CA GLU A 74 14.59 0.44 -1.35
C GLU A 74 13.08 0.25 -1.60
N ILE A 75 12.69 -0.03 -2.84
CA ILE A 75 11.30 -0.30 -3.18
C ILE A 75 10.93 -1.66 -2.58
N GLU A 76 9.86 -1.70 -1.80
CA GLU A 76 9.31 -2.94 -1.28
C GLU A 76 8.29 -3.49 -2.30
N SER A 77 8.41 -4.76 -2.63
CA SER A 77 7.53 -5.46 -3.56
C SER A 77 6.86 -6.63 -2.86
N PHE A 78 5.55 -6.76 -3.04
CA PHE A 78 4.71 -7.80 -2.48
C PHE A 78 3.86 -8.40 -3.60
N ASP A 79 3.67 -9.71 -3.60
CA ASP A 79 2.71 -10.38 -4.46
C ASP A 79 1.38 -10.58 -3.74
N ALA A 80 0.39 -11.16 -4.42
CA ALA A 80 -0.90 -11.46 -3.82
C ALA A 80 -0.80 -12.39 -2.58
N ALA A 81 0.21 -13.26 -2.52
CA ALA A 81 0.36 -14.22 -1.44
C ALA A 81 0.96 -13.61 -0.17
N ASP A 82 1.74 -12.53 -0.26
CA ASP A 82 2.36 -11.85 0.88
C ASP A 82 1.92 -10.40 1.10
N LEU A 83 0.96 -9.89 0.32
CA LEU A 83 0.38 -8.55 0.45
C LEU A 83 -0.08 -8.20 1.88
N TYR A 84 -0.54 -9.21 2.65
CA TYR A 84 -0.95 -9.05 4.05
C TYR A 84 0.19 -8.57 4.95
N VAL A 85 1.45 -8.79 4.58
CA VAL A 85 2.62 -8.31 5.32
C VAL A 85 2.62 -6.78 5.33
N LYS A 86 2.25 -6.14 4.23
CA LYS A 86 2.23 -4.67 4.12
C LYS A 86 0.92 -4.05 4.60
N ILE A 87 -0.22 -4.64 4.22
CA ILE A 87 -1.55 -4.02 4.42
C ILE A 87 -2.53 -4.94 5.17
N ASN A 88 -2.05 -5.64 6.20
CA ASN A 88 -2.83 -6.57 7.02
C ASN A 88 -4.27 -6.09 7.31
N GLY A 89 -5.26 -6.96 7.10
CA GLY A 89 -6.69 -6.68 7.27
C GLY A 89 -7.34 -5.87 6.13
N ARG A 90 -6.54 -5.23 5.26
CA ARG A 90 -7.02 -4.66 3.99
C ARG A 90 -6.68 -5.56 2.80
N ALA A 91 -5.69 -6.44 2.90
CA ALA A 91 -5.24 -7.30 1.79
C ALA A 91 -6.39 -8.09 1.16
N GLU A 92 -7.32 -8.58 1.98
CA GLU A 92 -8.52 -9.32 1.55
C GLU A 92 -9.39 -8.51 0.59
N GLN A 93 -9.47 -7.19 0.78
CA GLN A 93 -10.20 -6.31 -0.13
C GLN A 93 -9.55 -6.29 -1.52
N TYR A 94 -8.22 -6.21 -1.60
CA TYR A 94 -7.51 -6.19 -2.89
C TYR A 94 -7.51 -7.57 -3.56
N LEU A 95 -7.42 -8.65 -2.77
CA LEU A 95 -7.55 -10.02 -3.26
C LEU A 95 -8.92 -10.29 -3.90
N ALA A 96 -9.99 -9.68 -3.38
CA ALA A 96 -11.33 -9.78 -3.98
C ALA A 96 -11.42 -9.14 -5.39
N TYR A 97 -10.43 -8.35 -5.78
CA TYR A 97 -10.30 -7.75 -7.11
C TYR A 97 -9.09 -8.31 -7.88
N ASP A 98 -8.59 -9.51 -7.54
CA ASP A 98 -7.46 -10.16 -8.22
C ASP A 98 -6.24 -9.25 -8.40
N VAL A 99 -5.80 -8.63 -7.29
CA VAL A 99 -4.49 -7.95 -7.23
C VAL A 99 -3.38 -8.93 -7.61
N VAL A 100 -2.44 -8.45 -8.42
CA VAL A 100 -1.24 -9.21 -8.85
C VAL A 100 -0.10 -8.95 -7.86
N GLY A 101 0.10 -7.70 -7.50
CA GLY A 101 1.12 -7.29 -6.55
C GLY A 101 1.01 -5.83 -6.15
N LEU A 102 1.88 -5.43 -5.22
CA LEU A 102 2.03 -4.09 -4.70
C LEU A 102 3.51 -3.75 -4.66
N ASP A 103 3.88 -2.65 -5.31
CA ASP A 103 5.17 -2.00 -5.11
C ASP A 103 4.98 -0.70 -4.33
N CYS A 104 5.80 -0.47 -3.31
CA CYS A 104 5.72 0.75 -2.52
C CYS A 104 7.08 1.35 -2.18
N THR A 105 7.08 2.67 -2.01
CA THR A 105 8.25 3.45 -1.60
C THR A 105 7.80 4.67 -0.80
N SER A 106 8.69 5.19 0.03
CA SER A 106 8.41 6.33 0.91
C SER A 106 9.42 7.47 0.67
N PHE A 107 8.95 8.69 0.80
CA PHE A 107 9.75 9.91 0.74
C PHE A 107 9.65 10.67 2.05
N THR A 108 10.72 11.38 2.43
CA THR A 108 10.74 12.26 3.60
C THR A 108 11.36 13.62 3.28
N ASN A 109 10.98 14.66 4.02
CA ASN A 109 11.57 15.99 3.94
C ASN A 109 12.43 16.31 5.18
N THR A 110 13.01 17.50 5.23
CA THR A 110 13.81 17.96 6.39
C THR A 110 13.00 18.19 7.66
N ASP A 111 11.69 18.34 7.52
CA ASP A 111 10.75 18.64 8.61
C ASP A 111 10.23 17.35 9.28
N GLY A 112 10.61 16.18 8.75
CA GLY A 112 10.19 14.87 9.26
C GLY A 112 8.82 14.40 8.75
N ASP A 113 8.21 15.14 7.82
CA ASP A 113 7.04 14.65 7.09
C ASP A 113 7.45 13.50 6.16
N PHE A 114 6.49 12.63 5.89
CA PHE A 114 6.65 11.54 4.93
C PHE A 114 5.46 11.45 3.95
N ILE A 115 5.75 10.87 2.78
CA ILE A 115 4.77 10.50 1.76
C ILE A 115 5.02 9.05 1.36
N ASP A 116 3.99 8.22 1.49
CA ASP A 116 4.01 6.83 1.06
C ASP A 116 3.33 6.68 -0.29
N VAL A 117 3.95 5.94 -1.20
CA VAL A 117 3.42 5.65 -2.53
C VAL A 117 3.15 4.15 -2.62
N PHE A 118 1.91 3.79 -2.92
CA PHE A 118 1.48 2.41 -3.15
C PHE A 118 1.02 2.28 -4.60
N LEU A 119 1.69 1.41 -5.36
CA LEU A 119 1.39 1.11 -6.75
C LEU A 119 0.86 -0.32 -6.82
N TYR A 120 -0.46 -0.48 -6.89
CA TYR A 120 -1.12 -1.77 -7.02
C TYR A 120 -1.26 -2.14 -8.49
N GLU A 121 -0.74 -3.30 -8.87
CA GLU A 121 -1.06 -3.94 -10.15
C GLU A 121 -2.30 -4.81 -9.98
N MET A 122 -3.37 -4.46 -10.67
CA MET A 122 -4.65 -5.16 -10.69
C MET A 122 -4.75 -5.88 -12.02
N GLY A 123 -4.96 -7.20 -12.01
CA GLY A 123 -4.77 -8.05 -13.19
C GLY A 123 -5.55 -7.62 -14.45
N THR A 124 -6.59 -6.78 -14.30
CA THR A 124 -7.26 -6.10 -15.41
C THR A 124 -7.58 -4.63 -15.10
N PRO A 125 -7.78 -3.78 -16.12
CA PRO A 125 -8.26 -2.40 -15.93
C PRO A 125 -9.59 -2.30 -15.19
N SER A 126 -10.48 -3.29 -15.37
CA SER A 126 -11.77 -3.36 -14.67
C SER A 126 -11.60 -3.60 -13.18
N HIS A 127 -10.59 -4.39 -12.78
CA HIS A 127 -10.27 -4.63 -11.39
C HIS A 127 -9.66 -3.38 -10.72
N ALA A 128 -8.77 -2.67 -11.42
CA ALA A 128 -8.25 -1.38 -10.98
C ALA A 128 -9.35 -0.34 -10.74
N PHE A 129 -10.31 -0.25 -11.69
CA PHE A 129 -11.48 0.59 -11.50
C PHE A 129 -12.36 0.13 -10.32
N GLY A 130 -12.54 -1.18 -10.15
CA GLY A 130 -13.35 -1.76 -9.09
C GLY A 130 -12.86 -1.37 -7.69
N ILE A 131 -11.57 -1.57 -7.42
CA ILE A 131 -10.98 -1.19 -6.13
C ILE A 131 -11.01 0.32 -5.91
N TYR A 132 -10.70 1.11 -6.96
CA TYR A 132 -10.81 2.57 -6.92
C TYR A 132 -12.24 3.01 -6.55
N ALA A 133 -13.25 2.41 -7.16
CA ALA A 133 -14.65 2.78 -6.93
C ALA A 133 -15.16 2.42 -5.54
N VAL A 134 -14.61 1.37 -4.92
CA VAL A 134 -14.91 1.00 -3.52
C VAL A 134 -14.29 1.98 -2.54
N GLU A 135 -13.06 2.42 -2.80
CA GLU A 135 -12.34 3.34 -1.92
C GLU A 135 -12.67 4.81 -2.17
N LEU A 136 -13.29 5.12 -3.30
CA LEU A 136 -13.66 6.49 -3.69
C LEU A 136 -14.53 7.14 -2.62
N ASP A 137 -13.99 8.16 -1.99
CA ASP A 137 -14.77 9.14 -1.24
C ASP A 137 -15.57 9.99 -2.23
N ARG A 138 -16.90 9.91 -2.15
CA ARG A 138 -17.82 10.60 -3.07
C ARG A 138 -17.91 12.10 -2.83
N GLU A 139 -17.50 12.55 -1.64
CA GLU A 139 -17.49 13.97 -1.28
C GLU A 139 -16.11 14.60 -1.54
N ALA A 140 -15.09 13.77 -1.78
CA ALA A 140 -13.76 14.23 -2.11
C ALA A 140 -13.70 14.93 -3.48
N PRO A 141 -12.91 16.02 -3.59
CA PRO A 141 -12.71 16.69 -4.86
C PRO A 141 -11.97 15.77 -5.84
N SER A 142 -12.55 15.63 -7.03
CA SER A 142 -11.92 14.96 -8.16
C SER A 142 -10.74 15.77 -8.71
N VAL A 143 -9.73 15.08 -9.23
CA VAL A 143 -8.57 15.69 -9.89
C VAL A 143 -8.43 15.11 -11.31
N ASP A 144 -7.78 15.84 -12.21
CA ASP A 144 -7.52 15.40 -13.58
C ASP A 144 -6.22 14.58 -13.65
N ARG A 145 -6.27 13.33 -13.16
CA ARG A 145 -5.18 12.34 -13.20
C ARG A 145 -5.71 10.96 -13.55
N GLY A 146 -4.96 10.22 -14.38
CA GLY A 146 -5.35 8.89 -14.83
C GLY A 146 -6.72 8.88 -15.53
N ARG A 147 -7.51 7.82 -15.33
CA ARG A 147 -8.92 7.72 -15.78
C ARG A 147 -9.93 8.18 -14.73
N GLY A 148 -9.46 8.42 -13.51
CA GLY A 148 -10.23 8.94 -12.40
C GLY A 148 -9.32 9.10 -11.20
N SER A 149 -9.48 10.19 -10.48
CA SER A 149 -8.71 10.46 -9.28
C SER A 149 -9.48 11.32 -8.30
N TYR A 150 -9.12 11.25 -7.02
CA TYR A 150 -9.66 12.10 -5.97
C TYR A 150 -8.59 12.47 -4.95
N ARG A 151 -8.87 13.52 -4.17
CA ARG A 151 -8.01 13.98 -3.09
C ARG A 151 -8.67 13.80 -1.74
N SER A 152 -7.92 13.27 -0.78
CA SER A 152 -8.29 13.30 0.63
C SER A 152 -7.22 14.07 1.38
N GLY A 153 -7.49 15.36 1.64
CA GLY A 153 -6.47 16.25 2.19
C GLY A 153 -5.31 16.49 1.21
N ALA A 154 -4.09 16.21 1.67
CA ALA A 154 -2.89 16.24 0.84
C ALA A 154 -2.62 14.94 0.08
N SER A 155 -3.36 13.86 0.39
CA SER A 155 -3.24 12.57 -0.27
C SER A 155 -3.98 12.56 -1.62
N LEU A 156 -3.48 11.78 -2.57
CA LEU A 156 -4.02 11.68 -3.92
C LEU A 156 -4.15 10.21 -4.34
N PHE A 157 -5.30 9.86 -4.88
CA PHE A 157 -5.63 8.50 -5.29
C PHE A 157 -6.06 8.53 -6.74
N PHE A 158 -5.53 7.64 -7.57
CA PHE A 158 -5.94 7.55 -8.98
C PHE A 158 -5.83 6.13 -9.52
N TRP A 159 -6.59 5.85 -10.57
CA TRP A 159 -6.46 4.60 -11.32
C TRP A 159 -6.20 4.89 -12.79
N GLN A 160 -5.53 3.95 -13.46
CA GLN A 160 -5.15 4.08 -14.86
C GLN A 160 -5.48 2.80 -15.63
N GLY A 161 -5.80 2.94 -16.92
CA GLY A 161 -6.26 1.83 -17.74
C GLY A 161 -5.18 0.80 -18.05
N GLY A 162 -3.96 0.93 -17.54
CA GLY A 162 -2.96 -0.14 -17.52
C GLY A 162 -3.26 -1.28 -16.55
N GLY A 163 -4.34 -1.19 -15.77
CA GLY A 163 -4.60 -2.10 -14.66
C GLY A 163 -3.89 -1.66 -13.39
N PHE A 164 -3.68 -0.36 -13.18
CA PHE A 164 -2.99 0.12 -11.99
C PHE A 164 -3.92 0.99 -11.15
N TYR A 165 -3.83 0.78 -9.83
CA TYR A 165 -4.42 1.66 -8.83
C TYR A 165 -3.30 2.22 -7.94
N VAL A 166 -3.29 3.54 -7.74
CA VAL A 166 -2.22 4.25 -7.06
C VAL A 166 -2.77 5.04 -5.88
N GLN A 167 -2.14 4.87 -4.73
CA GLN A 167 -2.38 5.69 -3.54
C GLN A 167 -1.11 6.45 -3.19
N ILE A 168 -1.23 7.77 -3.02
CA ILE A 168 -0.15 8.63 -2.54
C ILE A 168 -0.63 9.22 -1.23
N LEU A 169 -0.09 8.72 -0.12
CA LEU A 169 -0.54 9.02 1.22
C LEU A 169 0.41 10.04 1.86
N ALA A 170 -0.12 11.20 2.19
CA ALA A 170 0.60 12.25 2.89
C ALA A 170 0.43 12.10 4.41
N SER A 171 1.53 12.21 5.16
CA SER A 171 1.52 12.16 6.63
C SER A 171 0.75 13.32 7.30
N THR A 172 0.67 14.47 6.64
CA THR A 172 -0.06 15.66 7.11
C THR A 172 -0.88 16.30 5.99
N LEU A 173 -1.69 17.32 6.32
CA LEU A 173 -2.58 18.01 5.37
C LEU A 173 -1.94 19.26 4.72
N GLN A 174 -0.65 19.49 4.91
CA GLN A 174 -0.01 20.74 4.51
C GLN A 174 0.23 20.83 3.00
N ALA A 175 0.28 22.07 2.49
CA ALA A 175 0.45 22.34 1.06
C ALA A 175 1.71 21.71 0.43
N PRO A 176 2.90 21.69 1.09
CA PRO A 176 4.09 21.05 0.51
C PRO A 176 3.90 19.55 0.23
N LEU A 177 3.09 18.86 1.03
CA LEU A 177 2.77 17.45 0.80
C LEU A 177 1.80 17.27 -0.38
N ALA A 178 0.84 18.18 -0.52
CA ALA A 178 -0.09 18.18 -1.66
C ALA A 178 0.63 18.42 -2.99
N ASP A 179 1.67 19.26 -3.00
CA ASP A 179 2.51 19.54 -4.16
C ASP A 179 3.43 18.36 -4.51
N ALA A 180 4.00 17.71 -3.49
CA ALA A 180 4.77 16.50 -3.68
C ALA A 180 3.91 15.34 -4.19
N ALA A 181 2.69 15.18 -3.66
CA ALA A 181 1.75 14.19 -4.16
C ALA A 181 1.37 14.43 -5.63
N ASN A 182 1.21 15.69 -6.05
CA ASN A 182 1.01 16.03 -7.47
C ASN A 182 2.21 15.63 -8.33
N GLN A 183 3.43 15.98 -7.91
CA GLN A 183 4.64 15.64 -8.65
C GLN A 183 4.78 14.11 -8.84
N ILE A 184 4.49 13.34 -7.80
CA ILE A 184 4.50 11.87 -7.85
C ILE A 184 3.42 11.36 -8.81
N ALA A 185 2.18 11.86 -8.68
CA ALA A 185 1.07 11.46 -9.54
C ALA A 185 1.36 11.74 -11.02
N ASP A 186 1.94 12.91 -11.33
CA ASP A 186 2.35 13.29 -12.68
C ASP A 186 3.43 12.35 -13.25
N ALA A 187 4.46 12.11 -12.46
CA ALA A 187 5.57 11.26 -12.87
C ALA A 187 5.15 9.79 -13.08
N LEU A 188 4.23 9.27 -12.27
CA LEU A 188 3.69 7.92 -12.43
C LEU A 188 2.70 7.83 -13.58
N SER A 189 1.75 8.76 -13.67
CA SER A 189 0.72 8.73 -14.73
C SER A 189 1.33 8.82 -16.13
N ALA A 190 2.49 9.48 -16.27
CA ALA A 190 3.22 9.54 -17.54
C ALA A 190 3.92 8.22 -17.93
N ARG A 191 4.23 7.35 -16.95
CA ARG A 191 4.94 6.08 -17.16
C ARG A 191 4.03 4.87 -17.26
N ILE A 192 2.94 4.87 -16.49
CA ILE A 192 1.97 3.79 -16.47
C ILE A 192 1.23 3.77 -17.83
N PRO A 193 1.30 2.67 -18.59
CA PRO A 193 0.60 2.56 -19.87
C PRO A 193 -0.92 2.66 -19.68
N ASP A 194 -1.63 3.37 -20.57
CA ASP A 194 -3.09 3.33 -20.60
C ASP A 194 -3.57 2.21 -21.56
N ARG A 195 -3.64 0.98 -21.07
CA ARG A 195 -4.07 -0.19 -21.86
C ARG A 195 -5.55 -0.50 -21.67
N GLY A 196 -6.40 0.45 -22.03
CA GLY A 196 -7.83 0.21 -22.12
C GLY A 196 -8.38 0.88 -23.36
N THR A 197 -9.26 0.20 -24.09
CA THR A 197 -10.32 0.96 -24.76
C THR A 197 -10.96 1.84 -23.68
N ALA A 198 -11.26 3.11 -23.99
CA ALA A 198 -12.17 3.88 -23.16
C ALA A 198 -13.34 2.93 -22.83
N VAL A 199 -13.68 2.75 -21.55
CA VAL A 199 -14.87 1.97 -21.21
C VAL A 199 -16.01 2.69 -21.94
N GLY A 200 -16.37 2.13 -23.09
CA GLY A 200 -17.05 2.85 -24.14
C GLY A 200 -18.47 3.12 -23.68
N GLY A 201 -18.82 4.40 -23.59
CA GLY A 201 -20.22 4.82 -23.70
C GLY A 201 -21.07 4.81 -22.44
N MET A 202 -20.56 5.23 -21.27
CA MET A 202 -21.44 5.58 -20.14
C MET A 202 -21.15 6.90 -19.40
N VAL A 203 -20.06 7.63 -19.69
CA VAL A 203 -19.72 8.87 -18.95
C VAL A 203 -19.62 10.13 -19.83
N ARG A 204 -20.15 10.10 -21.07
CA ARG A 204 -20.24 11.31 -21.92
C ARG A 204 -21.67 11.78 -22.21
N ASP A 205 -22.69 10.92 -22.08
CA ASP A 205 -24.08 11.31 -22.37
C ASP A 205 -24.82 11.95 -21.17
N ALA A 206 -24.35 11.73 -19.95
CA ALA A 206 -25.04 12.25 -18.75
C ALA A 206 -24.77 13.74 -18.48
N VAL A 207 -23.66 14.30 -18.98
CA VAL A 207 -23.30 15.71 -18.75
C VAL A 207 -23.85 16.64 -19.85
N GLN A 208 -24.17 16.12 -21.04
CA GLN A 208 -24.66 16.95 -22.15
C GLN A 208 -26.19 17.08 -22.24
N LYS A 209 -26.95 16.42 -21.34
CA LYS A 209 -28.41 16.53 -21.27
C LYS A 209 -28.95 17.45 -20.16
N LEU A 210 -28.07 18.23 -19.52
CA LEU A 210 -28.44 19.22 -18.50
C LEU A 210 -27.88 20.63 -18.78
N ALA A 211 -27.57 20.94 -20.04
CA ALA A 211 -27.28 22.30 -20.52
C ALA A 211 -28.41 22.79 -21.43
#